data_AF-A0A8B8M3A8-F1
#
_entry.id   AF-A0A8B8M3A8-F1
#
_cell.length_a   1.000
_cell.length_b   1.000
_cell.length_c   1.000
_cell.angle_alpha   90.00
_cell.angle_beta   90.00
_cell.angle_gamma   90.00
#
_symmetry.space_group_name_H-M   'P 1'
#
loop_
_entity.id
_entity.type
_entity.pdbx_description
1 polymer ?
#
loop_
_entity_poly.entity_id
_entity_poly.type
_entity_poly.pdbx_seq_one_letter_code
_entity_poly.pdbx_strand_id
1 'polypeptide(L)'
;MPGKLAEVMWPALVASKILNKRLGSSNFVADYPSNTEPLLGITSDDHSSLSVKTILNDHEDTQKCKVFISTWNVGGIAPDEGLNMEDLLETCNKSYDIYVLGFQEIVPLKASNVLGSENSKICSKWNTKIREALNKREHQSCNCEDQQDSKNIGCNKEGYNPAQQCEAPQNFQCIISKQMVGILISVWAKSDLRPFIRHPSVSCVGCGIMGCLGNKGSVSVRFVLHETSFCFVCSHLASGGREGDEKHRNSNVAEIFSRTSFPRGPMLDLPEKILDHDHVVLLGDLNYRISLPEETTRSLVENRDWDSLLENDQLMMERMSGNMLRGWHEGAIKFAPTYKYCPNSDMYYGCCYHGKNAAKRRRAPAWCDRIIWFGNGLKQIQYARSESKLSDHRPVKALFIAEVRVSRALKNFQSLFLSERFQQIKNHFEVTPADEFVFKKQPSFRW
;
A
#
# COMPACT_ATOMS: atom_id res chain seq x y z
N MET A 1 -14.99 34.97 -40.49
CA MET A 1 -14.37 34.32 -39.31
C MET A 1 -15.10 33.01 -39.07
N PRO A 2 -14.65 31.84 -39.56
CA PRO A 2 -15.26 30.58 -39.19
C PRO A 2 -14.65 30.08 -37.88
N GLY A 3 -15.53 29.72 -36.93
CA GLY A 3 -15.15 29.18 -35.63
C GLY A 3 -14.47 27.83 -35.74
N LYS A 4 -13.37 27.65 -35.00
CA LYS A 4 -12.75 26.35 -34.78
C LYS A 4 -13.73 25.47 -33.99
N LEU A 5 -14.34 24.50 -34.65
CA LEU A 5 -14.84 23.31 -33.95
C LEU A 5 -13.62 22.65 -33.29
N ALA A 6 -13.61 22.59 -31.96
CA ALA A 6 -12.69 21.74 -31.23
C ALA A 6 -13.06 20.29 -31.56
N GLU A 7 -12.29 19.68 -32.46
CA GLU A 7 -12.41 18.26 -32.77
C GLU A 7 -12.19 17.47 -31.48
N VAL A 8 -13.21 16.73 -31.10
CA VAL A 8 -13.30 15.93 -29.88
C VAL A 8 -12.31 14.75 -30.04
N MET A 9 -11.06 14.94 -29.61
CA MET A 9 -9.91 13.99 -29.67
C MET A 9 -10.11 12.65 -28.92
N TRP A 10 -11.34 12.32 -28.54
CA TRP A 10 -11.68 11.21 -27.65
C TRP A 10 -11.36 9.83 -28.25
N PRO A 11 -11.62 9.55 -29.54
CA PRO A 11 -11.36 8.22 -30.09
C PRO A 11 -9.87 7.88 -30.16
N ALA A 12 -9.01 8.83 -30.53
CA ALA A 12 -7.58 8.59 -30.74
C ALA A 12 -6.79 8.39 -29.43
N LEU A 13 -7.10 9.19 -28.39
CA LEU A 13 -6.48 9.07 -27.07
C LEU A 13 -6.93 7.81 -26.31
N VAL A 14 -8.18 7.40 -26.51
CA VAL A 14 -8.71 6.13 -25.98
C VAL A 14 -8.08 4.95 -26.72
N ALA A 15 -7.97 5.01 -28.05
CA ALA A 15 -7.32 3.98 -28.86
C ALA A 15 -5.85 3.77 -28.47
N SER A 16 -5.07 4.84 -28.22
CA SER A 16 -3.66 4.71 -27.83
C SER A 16 -3.45 4.12 -26.43
N LYS A 17 -4.39 4.35 -25.50
CA LYS A 17 -4.41 3.71 -24.16
C LYS A 17 -4.92 2.27 -24.20
N ILE A 18 -5.80 1.92 -25.14
CA ILE A 18 -6.27 0.53 -25.35
C ILE A 18 -5.20 -0.33 -26.03
N LEU A 19 -4.44 0.24 -26.96
CA LEU A 19 -3.44 -0.48 -27.76
C LEU A 19 -2.12 -0.74 -27.04
N ASN A 20 -1.83 -0.04 -25.93
CA ASN A 20 -0.54 -0.16 -25.23
C ASN A 20 -0.62 -0.88 -23.88
N LYS A 21 0.04 -2.06 -23.85
CA LYS A 21 0.59 -2.82 -22.71
C LYS A 21 -0.37 -3.75 -21.95
N ARG A 22 -0.40 -5.01 -22.41
CA ARG A 22 -0.76 -6.20 -21.61
C ARG A 22 0.37 -6.67 -20.66
N LEU A 23 1.40 -5.86 -20.43
CA LEU A 23 2.57 -6.27 -19.64
C LEU A 23 2.73 -5.38 -18.41
N GLY A 24 3.03 -6.03 -17.28
CA GLY A 24 3.50 -5.36 -16.06
C GLY A 24 4.68 -4.43 -16.36
N SER A 25 4.78 -3.35 -15.58
CA SER A 25 5.75 -2.29 -15.74
C SER A 25 6.70 -2.21 -14.55
N SER A 26 7.93 -1.78 -14.81
CA SER A 26 8.91 -1.36 -13.80
C SER A 26 8.85 0.14 -13.49
N ASN A 27 7.91 0.89 -14.08
CA ASN A 27 7.79 2.34 -13.87
C ASN A 27 7.02 2.65 -12.57
N PHE A 28 7.73 2.65 -11.46
CA PHE A 28 7.21 2.99 -10.13
C PHE A 28 8.24 3.81 -9.33
N VAL A 29 7.79 4.44 -8.25
CA VAL A 29 8.65 5.15 -7.31
C VAL A 29 9.15 4.17 -6.24
N ALA A 30 10.45 4.18 -5.98
CA ALA A 30 11.11 3.42 -4.92
C ALA A 30 12.31 4.22 -4.40
N ASP A 31 12.75 3.93 -3.17
CA ASP A 31 13.87 4.65 -2.53
C ASP A 31 15.26 4.17 -2.97
N TYR A 32 15.30 3.24 -3.91
CA TYR A 32 16.53 2.65 -4.42
C TYR A 32 16.50 2.65 -5.95
N PRO A 33 17.66 2.77 -6.61
CA PRO A 33 17.73 2.68 -8.05
C PRO A 33 17.20 1.32 -8.50
N SER A 34 16.41 1.32 -9.59
CA SER A 34 15.94 0.14 -10.28
C SER A 34 17.11 -0.60 -10.95
N ASN A 35 18.05 -1.11 -10.16
CA ASN A 35 19.19 -1.85 -10.65
C ASN A 35 18.75 -3.32 -10.81
N THR A 36 18.43 -3.68 -12.04
CA THR A 36 18.56 -5.05 -12.54
C THR A 36 20.04 -5.40 -12.63
N GLU A 37 20.69 -5.66 -11.50
CA GLU A 37 22.02 -6.27 -11.45
C GLU A 37 21.98 -7.32 -10.32
N PRO A 38 22.09 -8.62 -10.63
CA PRO A 38 22.24 -9.63 -9.60
C PRO A 38 23.61 -9.43 -8.95
N LEU A 39 23.62 -9.00 -7.69
CA LEU A 39 24.87 -8.93 -6.95
C LEU A 39 25.34 -10.37 -6.67
N LEU A 40 26.53 -10.68 -7.21
CA LEU A 40 27.31 -11.93 -7.17
C LEU A 40 26.92 -13.01 -8.19
N GLY A 41 27.40 -12.81 -9.43
CA GLY A 41 27.76 -13.92 -10.30
C GLY A 41 28.94 -14.68 -9.70
N ILE A 42 28.68 -15.85 -9.13
CA ILE A 42 29.71 -16.88 -9.01
C ILE A 42 29.90 -17.41 -10.43
N THR A 43 31.03 -17.07 -11.05
CA THR A 43 31.49 -17.70 -12.29
C THR A 43 31.71 -19.18 -11.98
N SER A 44 30.79 -20.04 -12.39
CA SER A 44 31.03 -21.48 -12.47
C SER A 44 31.31 -21.82 -13.93
N ASP A 45 32.59 -21.82 -14.28
CA ASP A 45 33.05 -22.49 -15.49
C ASP A 45 33.03 -24.01 -15.25
N ASP A 46 32.53 -24.69 -16.27
CA ASP A 46 32.66 -26.10 -16.66
C ASP A 46 31.93 -27.23 -15.92
N HIS A 47 30.99 -27.79 -16.70
CA HIS A 47 30.65 -29.21 -16.88
C HIS A 47 30.11 -30.01 -15.68
N SER A 48 28.79 -30.20 -15.65
CA SER A 48 28.18 -31.49 -16.04
C SER A 48 26.66 -31.46 -15.84
N SER A 49 25.97 -32.01 -16.83
CA SER A 49 24.55 -32.35 -16.78
C SER A 49 24.32 -33.43 -15.72
N LEU A 50 23.99 -33.05 -14.49
CA LEU A 50 23.29 -33.90 -13.56
C LEU A 50 22.00 -33.22 -13.12
N SER A 51 20.89 -33.91 -13.35
CA SER A 51 19.54 -33.53 -12.97
C SER A 51 19.46 -33.06 -11.52
N VAL A 52 19.27 -31.76 -11.30
CA VAL A 52 19.00 -31.15 -9.98
C VAL A 52 17.55 -31.43 -9.52
N LYS A 53 17.05 -32.63 -9.79
CA LYS A 53 15.71 -33.08 -9.36
C LYS A 53 15.75 -34.06 -8.19
N THR A 54 16.91 -34.29 -7.59
CA THR A 54 17.04 -35.18 -6.46
C THR A 54 18.05 -34.58 -5.48
N ILE A 55 17.65 -34.46 -4.20
CA ILE A 55 18.39 -33.88 -3.05
C ILE A 55 18.14 -32.38 -2.81
N LEU A 56 16.90 -32.02 -2.45
CA LEU A 56 16.63 -30.95 -1.48
C LEU A 56 15.40 -31.35 -0.65
N ASN A 57 15.58 -32.30 0.28
CA ASN A 57 14.72 -32.40 1.45
C ASN A 57 15.21 -31.39 2.50
N ASP A 58 15.32 -30.12 2.09
CA ASP A 58 15.66 -29.06 3.01
C ASP A 58 14.35 -28.65 3.70
N HIS A 59 14.28 -28.86 5.01
CA HIS A 59 13.15 -28.41 5.82
C HIS A 59 13.02 -26.88 5.66
N GLU A 60 12.01 -26.42 4.92
CA GLU A 60 11.64 -25.01 4.77
C GLU A 60 11.24 -24.46 6.15
N ASP A 61 12.00 -23.48 6.65
CA ASP A 61 11.62 -22.79 7.87
C ASP A 61 10.71 -21.61 7.53
N THR A 62 9.61 -21.47 8.27
CA THR A 62 8.66 -20.36 8.13
C THR A 62 8.93 -19.27 9.17
N GLN A 63 9.03 -18.02 8.73
CA GLN A 63 9.08 -16.83 9.59
C GLN A 63 7.74 -16.09 9.57
N LYS A 64 7.44 -15.35 10.64
CA LYS A 64 6.22 -14.53 10.74
C LYS A 64 6.55 -13.08 10.47
N CYS A 65 5.86 -12.47 9.51
CA CYS A 65 5.98 -11.07 9.13
C CYS A 65 4.68 -10.32 9.46
N LYS A 66 4.76 -9.20 10.16
CA LYS A 66 3.59 -8.37 10.49
C LYS A 66 3.34 -7.38 9.35
N VAL A 67 2.17 -7.49 8.71
CA VAL A 67 1.78 -6.65 7.57
C VAL A 67 0.59 -5.79 7.95
N PHE A 68 0.79 -4.47 7.95
CA PHE A 68 -0.26 -3.47 8.10
C PHE A 68 -0.80 -3.10 6.71
N ILE A 69 -2.11 -3.13 6.53
CA ILE A 69 -2.78 -2.79 5.28
C ILE A 69 -3.85 -1.76 5.57
N SER A 70 -3.86 -0.65 4.81
CA SER A 70 -4.90 0.37 4.91
C SER A 70 -5.42 0.75 3.54
N THR A 71 -6.72 1.05 3.47
CA THR A 71 -7.36 1.66 2.29
C THR A 71 -8.11 2.92 2.68
N TRP A 72 -8.04 3.96 1.84
CA TRP A 72 -8.77 5.20 2.06
C TRP A 72 -9.12 5.94 0.76
N ASN A 73 -10.42 6.11 0.48
CA ASN A 73 -10.87 7.08 -0.50
C ASN A 73 -10.77 8.49 0.09
N VAL A 74 -9.92 9.35 -0.46
CA VAL A 74 -9.65 10.71 0.06
C VAL A 74 -10.52 11.79 -0.59
N GLY A 75 -11.48 11.42 -1.44
CA GLY A 75 -12.52 12.32 -1.96
C GLY A 75 -12.00 13.47 -2.83
N GLY A 76 -10.88 13.30 -3.53
CA GLY A 76 -10.27 14.35 -4.36
C GLY A 76 -9.46 15.37 -3.56
N ILE A 77 -9.27 15.15 -2.26
CA ILE A 77 -8.57 16.07 -1.36
C ILE A 77 -7.08 15.73 -1.37
N ALA A 78 -6.26 16.71 -1.77
CA ALA A 78 -4.81 16.58 -1.67
C ALA A 78 -4.38 16.67 -0.20
N PRO A 79 -3.32 15.96 0.21
CA PRO A 79 -2.81 16.06 1.56
C PRO A 79 -2.32 17.48 1.80
N ASP A 80 -2.87 18.14 2.81
CA ASP A 80 -2.40 19.45 3.27
C ASP A 80 -1.21 19.29 4.22
N GLU A 81 -0.65 20.41 4.69
CA GLU A 81 0.49 20.36 5.62
C GLU A 81 0.10 19.86 7.02
N GLY A 82 -1.17 19.98 7.40
CA GLY A 82 -1.69 19.61 8.71
C GLY A 82 -2.21 18.17 8.82
N LEU A 83 -2.25 17.42 7.71
CA LEU A 83 -2.68 16.02 7.69
C LEU A 83 -1.75 15.18 8.56
N ASN A 84 -2.22 14.78 9.75
CA ASN A 84 -1.54 13.82 10.59
C ASN A 84 -1.82 12.39 10.09
N MET A 85 -0.78 11.70 9.65
CA MET A 85 -0.84 10.31 9.20
C MET A 85 -0.65 9.30 10.35
N GLU A 86 -0.28 9.73 11.55
CA GLU A 86 -0.04 8.85 12.71
C GLU A 86 -1.31 8.08 13.10
N ASP A 87 -2.46 8.75 13.16
CA ASP A 87 -3.75 8.12 13.47
C ASP A 87 -4.18 7.09 12.41
N LEU A 88 -3.73 7.28 11.16
CA LEU A 88 -3.96 6.34 10.09
C LEU A 88 -3.04 5.12 10.22
N LEU A 89 -1.77 5.34 10.54
CA LEU A 89 -0.71 4.33 10.51
C LEU A 89 -0.53 3.57 11.84
N GLU A 90 -1.12 4.05 12.94
CA GLU A 90 -0.94 3.50 14.30
C GLU A 90 0.56 3.35 14.69
N THR A 91 1.38 4.35 14.34
CA THR A 91 2.85 4.29 14.54
C THR A 91 3.26 4.33 16.01
N CYS A 92 2.43 4.93 16.87
CA CYS A 92 2.65 4.94 18.31
C CYS A 92 2.33 3.56 18.91
N ASN A 93 3.32 2.88 19.49
CA ASN A 93 3.22 1.59 20.21
C ASN A 93 3.10 0.29 19.39
N LYS A 94 3.13 0.31 18.04
CA LYS A 94 3.09 -0.91 17.24
C LYS A 94 4.15 -0.92 16.14
N SER A 95 5.05 -1.91 16.19
CA SER A 95 6.01 -2.17 15.12
C SER A 95 5.44 -3.20 14.13
N TYR A 96 5.21 -2.76 12.90
CA TYR A 96 4.89 -3.61 11.74
C TYR A 96 6.11 -3.73 10.83
N ASP A 97 6.25 -4.84 10.12
CA ASP A 97 7.40 -5.06 9.27
C ASP A 97 7.19 -4.49 7.86
N ILE A 98 5.94 -4.53 7.39
CA ILE A 98 5.50 -4.00 6.09
C ILE A 98 4.22 -3.17 6.27
N TYR A 99 4.16 -2.00 5.65
CA TYR A 99 2.96 -1.19 5.47
C TYR A 99 2.54 -1.19 4.01
N VAL A 100 1.26 -1.44 3.75
CA VAL A 100 0.63 -1.36 2.43
C VAL A 100 -0.50 -0.36 2.50
N LEU A 101 -0.37 0.74 1.75
CA LEU A 101 -1.30 1.87 1.82
C LEU A 101 -1.94 2.07 0.45
N GLY A 102 -3.23 1.78 0.34
CA GLY A 102 -4.06 2.04 -0.82
C GLY A 102 -4.88 3.32 -0.65
N PHE A 103 -4.88 4.17 -1.66
CA PHE A 103 -5.69 5.37 -1.69
C PHE A 103 -6.51 5.43 -2.98
N GLN A 104 -7.70 6.01 -2.88
CA GLN A 104 -8.57 6.29 -4.01
C GLN A 104 -8.94 7.78 -4.02
N GLU A 105 -9.20 8.33 -5.20
CA GLU A 105 -9.47 9.75 -5.41
C GLU A 105 -8.39 10.68 -4.84
N ILE A 106 -7.10 10.33 -4.93
CA ILE A 106 -6.01 11.23 -4.51
C ILE A 106 -5.89 12.52 -5.35
N VAL A 107 -6.67 12.62 -6.42
CA VAL A 107 -6.78 13.79 -7.29
C VAL A 107 -8.26 14.06 -7.59
N PRO A 108 -8.69 15.33 -7.73
CA PRO A 108 -10.02 15.64 -8.23
C PRO A 108 -10.26 15.02 -9.62
N LEU A 109 -11.45 14.50 -9.88
CA LEU A 109 -11.82 13.96 -11.20
C LEU A 109 -12.08 15.08 -12.22
N LYS A 110 -11.01 15.80 -12.60
CA LYS A 110 -10.99 16.76 -13.71
C LYS A 110 -10.51 16.07 -14.98
N ALA A 111 -10.99 16.49 -16.16
CA ALA A 111 -10.59 15.91 -17.44
C ALA A 111 -9.06 15.87 -17.63
N SER A 112 -8.36 16.91 -17.16
CA SER A 112 -6.89 16.97 -17.15
C SER A 112 -6.23 15.85 -16.36
N ASN A 113 -6.84 15.39 -15.26
CA ASN A 113 -6.27 14.34 -14.41
C ASN A 113 -6.55 12.94 -14.95
N VAL A 114 -7.63 12.78 -15.72
CA VAL A 114 -8.03 11.50 -16.33
C VAL A 114 -7.33 11.28 -17.68
N LEU A 115 -7.17 12.35 -18.47
CA LEU A 115 -6.63 12.29 -19.83
C LEU A 115 -5.19 12.83 -19.96
N GLY A 116 -4.74 13.67 -19.03
CA GLY A 116 -3.39 14.22 -19.03
C GLY A 116 -2.33 13.23 -18.55
N SER A 117 -1.08 13.69 -18.53
CA SER A 117 0.04 12.94 -17.97
C SER A 117 -0.13 12.74 -16.45
N GLU A 118 0.37 11.60 -15.94
CA GLU A 118 0.37 11.33 -14.49
C GLU A 118 1.08 12.48 -13.75
N ASN A 119 0.38 13.15 -12.83
CA ASN A 119 0.96 14.22 -12.02
C ASN A 119 1.73 13.63 -10.84
N SER A 120 3.01 13.31 -11.07
CA SER A 120 3.90 12.72 -10.06
C SER A 120 4.06 13.56 -8.79
N LYS A 121 3.76 14.87 -8.82
CA LYS A 121 3.86 15.74 -7.65
C LYS A 121 2.91 15.31 -6.53
N ILE A 122 1.73 14.80 -6.86
CA ILE A 122 0.73 14.40 -5.86
C ILE A 122 1.14 13.09 -5.18
N CYS A 123 1.56 12.09 -5.97
CA CYS A 123 2.18 10.87 -5.44
C CYS A 123 3.38 11.18 -4.53
N SER A 124 4.26 12.09 -4.97
CA SER A 124 5.42 12.52 -4.18
C SER A 124 5.01 13.11 -2.82
N LYS A 125 4.01 14.00 -2.79
CA LYS A 125 3.49 14.57 -1.54
C LYS A 125 2.96 13.49 -0.58
N TRP A 126 2.17 12.54 -1.08
CA TRP A 126 1.69 11.43 -0.26
C TRP A 126 2.85 10.60 0.29
N ASN A 127 3.81 10.22 -0.56
CA ASN A 127 4.98 9.45 -0.13
C ASN A 127 5.84 10.21 0.90
N THR A 128 5.98 11.54 0.78
CA THR A 128 6.66 12.37 1.78
C THR A 128 5.93 12.32 3.13
N LYS A 129 4.61 12.53 3.17
CA LYS A 129 3.84 12.48 4.42
C LYS A 129 3.87 11.09 5.07
N ILE A 130 3.82 10.03 4.27
CA ILE A 130 3.95 8.65 4.77
C ILE A 130 5.35 8.43 5.37
N ARG A 131 6.41 8.86 4.66
CA ARG A 131 7.78 8.72 5.14
C ARG A 131 8.01 9.45 6.46
N GLU A 132 7.53 10.70 6.55
CA GLU A 132 7.63 11.52 7.74
C GLU A 132 6.96 10.84 8.94
N ALA A 133 5.76 10.28 8.74
CA ALA A 133 5.02 9.61 9.81
C ALA A 133 5.64 8.26 10.23
N LEU A 134 6.09 7.44 9.27
CA LEU A 134 6.71 6.13 9.56
C LEU A 134 8.08 6.26 10.23
N ASN A 135 8.82 7.34 9.97
CA ASN A 135 10.20 7.53 10.44
C ASN A 135 10.33 8.61 11.51
N LYS A 136 9.20 9.06 12.10
CA LYS A 136 9.22 10.07 13.17
C LYS A 136 9.87 9.47 14.41
N ARG A 137 10.81 10.19 15.03
CA ARG A 137 11.39 9.79 16.32
C ARG A 137 10.38 10.08 17.41
N GLU A 138 10.05 9.09 18.23
CA GLU A 138 9.33 9.32 19.49
C GLU A 138 10.25 10.13 20.42
N HIS A 139 10.12 11.45 20.41
CA HIS A 139 10.53 12.24 21.57
C HIS A 139 9.43 12.08 22.62
N GLN A 140 9.63 11.17 23.57
CA GLN A 140 8.90 11.22 24.84
C GLN A 140 9.26 12.54 25.54
N SER A 141 8.58 13.64 25.21
CA SER A 141 8.49 14.78 26.11
C SER A 141 7.39 14.43 27.12
N CYS A 142 7.78 13.72 28.18
CA CYS A 142 7.06 13.79 29.44
C CYS A 142 7.10 15.25 29.91
N ASN A 143 6.11 16.04 29.52
CA ASN A 143 5.86 17.34 30.16
C ASN A 143 5.26 17.03 31.53
N CYS A 144 6.12 16.90 32.54
CA CYS A 144 5.72 17.17 33.90
C CYS A 144 5.26 18.64 33.95
N GLU A 145 4.01 18.86 34.31
CA GLU A 145 3.48 20.18 34.64
C GLU A 145 4.25 20.70 35.85
N ASP A 146 5.22 21.58 35.62
CA ASP A 146 5.81 22.37 36.69
C ASP A 146 4.78 23.42 37.15
N GLN A 147 3.93 23.02 38.09
CA GLN A 147 3.37 23.95 39.05
C GLN A 147 4.52 24.49 39.90
N GLN A 148 4.93 25.72 39.61
CA GLN A 148 5.71 26.52 40.53
C GLN A 148 4.89 26.74 41.79
N ASP A 149 5.19 25.97 42.83
CA ASP A 149 5.08 26.47 44.20
C ASP A 149 6.15 25.79 45.07
N SER A 150 7.21 26.56 45.29
CA SER A 150 8.36 26.20 46.10
C SER A 150 8.07 26.43 47.58
N LYS A 151 7.94 25.34 48.35
CA LYS A 151 8.32 25.30 49.77
C LYS A 151 9.11 24.03 50.10
N ASN A 152 10.34 24.31 50.56
CA ASN A 152 11.35 23.45 51.19
C ASN A 152 10.85 22.14 51.84
N ILE A 153 11.61 21.05 51.64
CA ILE A 153 12.44 20.35 52.65
C ILE A 153 13.04 19.09 51.98
N GLY A 154 14.33 18.88 52.17
CA GLY A 154 15.12 17.88 51.45
C GLY A 154 14.94 16.43 51.89
N CYS A 155 15.38 15.49 51.04
CA CYS A 155 15.90 14.20 51.45
C CYS A 155 16.73 13.57 50.33
N ASN A 156 17.93 13.10 50.68
CA ASN A 156 18.74 12.18 49.87
C ASN A 156 17.97 10.88 49.64
N LYS A 157 18.10 10.28 48.44
CA LYS A 157 18.34 8.84 48.23
C LYS A 157 18.48 8.46 46.75
N GLU A 158 19.67 7.92 46.47
CA GLU A 158 19.96 6.68 45.74
C GLU A 158 19.41 6.47 44.32
N GLY A 159 20.35 6.15 43.43
CA GLY A 159 20.17 6.02 42.01
C GLY A 159 19.20 4.93 41.60
N TYR A 160 18.31 5.30 40.68
CA TYR A 160 17.59 4.39 39.84
C TYR A 160 17.76 4.91 38.41
N ASN A 161 18.63 4.26 37.62
CA ASN A 161 18.69 4.47 36.17
C ASN A 161 17.61 3.57 35.55
N PRO A 162 16.47 4.08 35.06
CA PRO A 162 15.75 3.37 34.03
C PRO A 162 16.57 3.56 32.76
N ALA A 163 17.46 2.62 32.46
CA ALA A 163 17.88 2.39 31.09
C ALA A 163 16.64 1.93 30.33
N GLN A 164 15.77 2.88 29.98
CA GLN A 164 14.77 2.72 28.93
C GLN A 164 15.58 2.34 27.69
N GLN A 165 15.42 1.10 27.25
CA GLN A 165 15.90 0.66 25.95
C GLN A 165 15.29 1.62 24.92
N CYS A 166 16.09 2.58 24.45
CA CYS A 166 15.75 3.35 23.28
C CYS A 166 15.70 2.35 22.12
N GLU A 167 14.50 1.92 21.72
CA GLU A 167 14.34 1.18 20.47
C GLU A 167 15.00 2.02 19.37
N ALA A 168 15.92 1.40 18.64
CA ALA A 168 16.59 2.06 17.52
C ALA A 168 15.52 2.61 16.56
N PRO A 169 15.71 3.82 15.99
CA PRO A 169 14.72 4.41 15.09
C PRO A 169 14.38 3.44 13.96
N GLN A 170 13.12 3.02 13.90
CA GLN A 170 12.64 2.10 12.87
C GLN A 170 12.68 2.83 11.54
N ASN A 171 13.64 2.48 10.69
CA ASN A 171 13.83 3.11 9.40
C ASN A 171 13.02 2.35 8.33
N PHE A 172 11.94 2.93 7.83
CA PHE A 172 11.12 2.43 6.74
C PHE A 172 11.52 3.03 5.39
N GLN A 173 11.56 2.16 4.38
CA GLN A 173 11.86 2.52 2.99
C GLN A 173 10.67 2.18 2.08
N CYS A 174 10.43 3.04 1.10
CA CYS A 174 9.44 2.82 0.05
C CYS A 174 9.96 1.73 -0.90
N ILE A 175 9.31 0.57 -0.86
CA ILE A 175 9.60 -0.57 -1.73
C ILE A 175 9.04 -0.33 -3.12
N ILE A 176 7.78 0.11 -3.20
CA ILE A 176 7.08 0.33 -4.46
C ILE A 176 5.91 1.30 -4.24
N SER A 177 5.82 2.33 -5.07
CA SER A 177 4.70 3.27 -5.06
C SER A 177 4.28 3.62 -6.49
N LYS A 178 3.00 3.41 -6.79
CA LYS A 178 2.42 3.67 -8.12
C LYS A 178 1.06 4.34 -8.02
N GLN A 179 0.91 5.39 -8.82
CA GLN A 179 -0.36 6.05 -9.09
C GLN A 179 -0.89 5.70 -10.49
N MET A 180 -2.21 5.54 -10.60
CA MET A 180 -2.98 5.59 -11.85
C MET A 180 -4.19 6.50 -11.63
N VAL A 181 -4.20 7.68 -12.26
CA VAL A 181 -5.24 8.73 -12.07
C VAL A 181 -5.45 9.03 -10.57
N GLY A 182 -6.53 8.55 -9.97
CA GLY A 182 -6.85 8.76 -8.56
C GLY A 182 -6.55 7.57 -7.66
N ILE A 183 -6.07 6.46 -8.20
CA ILE A 183 -5.72 5.25 -7.44
C ILE A 183 -4.23 5.29 -7.15
N LEU A 184 -3.84 5.14 -5.89
CA LEU A 184 -2.44 5.04 -5.46
C LEU A 184 -2.29 3.81 -4.57
N ILE A 185 -1.19 3.09 -4.73
CA ILE A 185 -0.74 2.11 -3.77
C ILE A 185 0.74 2.37 -3.46
N SER A 186 1.09 2.30 -2.18
CA SER A 186 2.44 2.55 -1.68
C SER A 186 2.78 1.50 -0.64
N VAL A 187 3.88 0.77 -0.84
CA VAL A 187 4.37 -0.30 0.03
C VAL A 187 5.69 0.12 0.66
N TRP A 188 5.76 0.03 1.98
CA TRP A 188 6.91 0.40 2.80
C TRP A 188 7.32 -0.78 3.65
N ALA A 189 8.62 -0.99 3.81
CA ALA A 189 9.14 -2.05 4.66
C ALA A 189 10.26 -1.52 5.54
N LYS A 190 10.48 -2.16 6.68
CA LYS A 190 11.67 -1.90 7.49
C LYS A 190 12.93 -2.12 6.67
N SER A 191 13.96 -1.32 6.94
CA SER A 191 15.21 -1.30 6.16
C SER A 191 15.98 -2.62 6.22
N ASP A 192 15.85 -3.38 7.31
CA ASP A 192 16.44 -4.70 7.50
C ASP A 192 15.78 -5.79 6.64
N LEU A 193 14.51 -5.62 6.24
CA LEU A 193 13.85 -6.52 5.28
C LEU A 193 14.27 -6.29 3.83
N ARG A 194 14.80 -5.10 3.52
CA ARG A 194 15.10 -4.69 2.13
C ARG A 194 15.98 -5.70 1.36
N PRO A 195 17.07 -6.28 1.91
CA PRO A 195 17.90 -7.25 1.20
C PRO A 195 17.15 -8.51 0.76
N PHE A 196 16.03 -8.82 1.39
CA PHE A 196 15.23 -10.02 1.14
C PHE A 196 14.04 -9.78 0.21
N ILE A 197 13.76 -8.51 -0.13
CA ILE A 197 12.70 -8.13 -1.07
C ILE A 197 13.27 -8.06 -2.49
N ARG A 198 12.68 -8.84 -3.39
CA ARG A 198 13.11 -8.99 -4.79
C ARG A 198 11.94 -8.85 -5.75
N HIS A 199 12.27 -8.58 -7.01
CA HIS A 199 11.34 -8.53 -8.14
C HIS A 199 10.06 -7.69 -7.93
N PRO A 200 10.17 -6.45 -7.41
CA PRO A 200 9.02 -5.53 -7.38
C PRO A 200 8.50 -5.28 -8.81
N SER A 201 7.18 -5.37 -8.99
CA SER A 201 6.53 -5.11 -10.27
C SER A 201 5.12 -4.57 -10.09
N VAL A 202 4.61 -3.88 -11.12
CA VAL A 202 3.33 -3.19 -11.10
C VAL A 202 2.51 -3.55 -12.33
N SER A 203 1.18 -3.64 -12.17
CA SER A 203 0.23 -3.71 -13.27
C SER A 203 -0.92 -2.73 -13.01
N CYS A 204 -1.31 -1.95 -14.01
CA CYS A 204 -2.38 -0.96 -13.91
C CYS A 204 -3.50 -1.32 -14.87
N VAL A 205 -4.73 -1.46 -14.38
CA VAL A 205 -5.90 -1.81 -15.19
C VAL A 205 -6.96 -0.73 -15.01
N GLY A 206 -7.23 0.07 -16.04
CA GLY A 206 -8.34 1.01 -16.06
C GLY A 206 -9.65 0.35 -16.50
N CYS A 207 -10.71 0.54 -15.70
CA CYS A 207 -12.07 0.03 -15.91
C CYS A 207 -13.12 1.16 -15.96
N GLY A 208 -12.67 2.42 -16.01
CA GLY A 208 -13.52 3.60 -15.93
C GLY A 208 -14.25 3.91 -17.23
N ILE A 209 -14.25 5.18 -17.63
CA ILE A 209 -14.96 5.60 -18.85
C ILE A 209 -14.50 4.73 -20.04
N MET A 210 -15.46 4.22 -20.81
CA MET A 210 -15.27 3.28 -21.92
C MET A 210 -14.58 1.93 -21.55
N GLY A 211 -14.56 1.57 -20.26
CA GLY A 211 -13.92 0.33 -19.79
C GLY A 211 -12.38 0.36 -19.82
N CYS A 212 -11.77 1.51 -20.06
CA CYS A 212 -10.32 1.61 -20.26
C CYS A 212 -9.64 2.74 -19.47
N LEU A 213 -10.39 3.77 -19.07
CA LEU A 213 -9.82 4.94 -18.39
C LEU A 213 -9.58 4.67 -16.89
N GLY A 214 -8.48 5.20 -16.36
CA GLY A 214 -7.99 4.89 -15.00
C GLY A 214 -8.75 5.53 -13.84
N ASN A 215 -9.87 6.23 -14.09
CA ASN A 215 -10.69 6.82 -13.02
C ASN A 215 -11.43 5.77 -12.17
N LYS A 216 -11.50 4.52 -12.67
CA LYS A 216 -11.88 3.29 -11.96
C LYS A 216 -10.95 2.18 -12.45
N GLY A 217 -10.85 1.09 -11.69
CA GLY A 217 -9.98 -0.04 -12.01
C GLY A 217 -9.04 -0.35 -10.84
N SER A 218 -7.78 -0.72 -11.13
CA SER A 218 -6.80 -1.08 -10.10
C SER A 218 -5.37 -0.67 -10.41
N VAL A 219 -4.59 -0.51 -9.35
CA VAL A 219 -3.13 -0.58 -9.37
C VAL A 219 -2.72 -1.79 -8.53
N SER A 220 -2.15 -2.79 -9.19
CA SER A 220 -1.67 -4.02 -8.57
C SER A 220 -0.14 -3.98 -8.46
N VAL A 221 0.39 -4.37 -7.31
CA VAL A 221 1.84 -4.50 -7.08
C VAL A 221 2.16 -5.90 -6.59
N ARG A 222 3.33 -6.39 -6.95
CA ARG A 222 3.86 -7.64 -6.44
C ARG A 222 5.34 -7.53 -6.13
N PHE A 223 5.79 -8.38 -5.21
CA PHE A 223 7.20 -8.59 -4.90
C PHE A 223 7.36 -9.97 -4.26
N VAL A 224 8.61 -10.43 -4.16
CA VAL A 224 8.97 -11.65 -3.43
C VAL A 224 9.73 -11.22 -2.18
N LEU A 225 9.27 -11.64 -1.00
CA LEU A 225 10.02 -11.54 0.24
C LEU A 225 10.54 -12.94 0.57
N HIS A 226 11.85 -13.10 0.65
CA HIS A 226 12.50 -14.40 0.73
C HIS A 226 12.08 -15.33 -0.41
N GLU A 227 11.29 -16.37 -0.13
CA GLU A 227 10.76 -17.33 -1.11
C GLU A 227 9.25 -17.23 -1.24
N THR A 228 8.63 -16.19 -0.66
CA THR A 228 7.19 -16.01 -0.63
C THR A 228 6.78 -14.78 -1.43
N SER A 229 5.88 -14.99 -2.37
CA SER A 229 5.35 -13.97 -3.27
C SER A 229 4.12 -13.29 -2.68
N PHE A 230 4.11 -11.96 -2.77
CA PHE A 230 3.00 -11.12 -2.35
C PHE A 230 2.40 -10.40 -3.56
N CYS A 231 1.08 -10.31 -3.62
CA CYS A 231 0.34 -9.48 -4.58
C CYS A 231 -0.71 -8.64 -3.84
N PHE A 232 -0.60 -7.32 -3.96
CA PHE A 232 -1.56 -6.36 -3.42
C PHE A 232 -2.27 -5.63 -4.55
N VAL A 233 -3.59 -5.68 -4.56
CA VAL A 233 -4.45 -5.09 -5.61
C VAL A 233 -5.23 -3.95 -4.99
N CYS A 234 -4.83 -2.69 -5.23
CA CYS A 234 -5.59 -1.51 -4.79
C CYS A 234 -6.60 -1.14 -5.87
N SER A 235 -7.89 -1.21 -5.56
CA SER A 235 -8.98 -1.02 -6.52
C SER A 235 -9.89 0.15 -6.19
N HIS A 236 -10.48 0.73 -7.23
CA HIS A 236 -11.59 1.65 -7.15
C HIS A 236 -12.64 1.18 -8.17
N LEU A 237 -13.64 0.45 -7.70
CA LEU A 237 -14.64 -0.20 -8.57
C LEU A 237 -15.80 0.73 -8.91
N ALA A 238 -16.62 0.32 -9.88
CA ALA A 238 -17.81 1.05 -10.31
C ALA A 238 -18.71 1.48 -9.12
N SER A 239 -18.95 2.79 -9.03
CA SER A 239 -19.88 3.37 -8.07
C SER A 239 -21.32 3.21 -8.53
N GLY A 240 -22.26 3.29 -7.61
CA GLY A 240 -23.69 3.23 -7.93
C GLY A 240 -24.44 2.43 -6.87
N GLY A 241 -25.68 2.84 -6.59
CA GLY A 241 -26.55 2.21 -5.60
C GLY A 241 -27.93 1.86 -6.14
N ARG A 242 -28.09 1.84 -7.47
CA ARG A 242 -29.29 1.29 -8.10
C ARG A 242 -29.18 -0.22 -8.16
N GLU A 243 -30.32 -0.88 -8.17
CA GLU A 243 -30.40 -2.32 -8.43
C GLU A 243 -29.71 -2.65 -9.76
N GLY A 244 -28.84 -3.66 -9.77
CA GLY A 244 -28.05 -4.05 -10.93
C GLY A 244 -26.68 -3.36 -11.02
N ASP A 245 -26.41 -2.29 -10.26
CA ASP A 245 -25.10 -1.63 -10.29
C ASP A 245 -23.98 -2.56 -9.79
N GLU A 246 -24.30 -3.58 -8.97
CA GLU A 246 -23.36 -4.60 -8.51
C GLU A 246 -22.72 -5.40 -9.65
N LYS A 247 -23.45 -5.60 -10.75
CA LYS A 247 -22.94 -6.31 -11.94
C LYS A 247 -21.77 -5.56 -12.58
N HIS A 248 -21.76 -4.22 -12.55
CA HIS A 248 -20.64 -3.43 -13.04
C HIS A 248 -19.40 -3.59 -12.16
N ARG A 249 -19.57 -3.68 -10.83
CA ARG A 249 -18.47 -3.98 -9.90
C ARG A 249 -17.90 -5.36 -10.15
N ASN A 250 -18.76 -6.37 -10.29
CA ASN A 250 -18.35 -7.74 -10.63
C ASN A 250 -17.59 -7.77 -11.96
N SER A 251 -18.08 -7.05 -12.98
CA SER A 251 -17.39 -6.94 -14.27
C SER A 251 -16.02 -6.27 -14.14
N ASN A 252 -15.87 -5.23 -13.32
CA ASN A 252 -14.58 -4.61 -13.05
C ASN A 252 -13.61 -5.60 -12.37
N VAL A 253 -14.08 -6.39 -11.39
CA VAL A 253 -13.27 -7.44 -10.76
C VAL A 253 -12.80 -8.47 -11.80
N ALA A 254 -13.70 -8.94 -12.66
CA ALA A 254 -13.39 -9.87 -13.75
C ALA A 254 -12.27 -9.33 -14.64
N GLU A 255 -12.42 -8.07 -15.03
CA GLU A 255 -11.51 -7.39 -15.93
C GLU A 255 -10.13 -7.17 -15.29
N ILE A 256 -10.09 -6.78 -14.01
CA ILE A 256 -8.86 -6.62 -13.24
C ILE A 256 -8.11 -7.96 -13.14
N PHE A 257 -8.83 -9.05 -12.86
CA PHE A 257 -8.21 -10.38 -12.70
C PHE A 257 -7.68 -10.92 -14.02
N SER A 258 -8.42 -10.71 -15.11
CA SER A 258 -8.03 -11.14 -16.45
C SER A 258 -6.84 -10.33 -16.99
N ARG A 259 -6.89 -8.99 -16.88
CA ARG A 259 -5.93 -8.07 -17.52
C ARG A 259 -4.66 -7.85 -16.70
N THR A 260 -4.71 -8.01 -15.37
CA THR A 260 -3.49 -7.91 -14.56
C THR A 260 -2.52 -9.02 -14.97
N SER A 261 -1.27 -8.63 -15.23
CA SER A 261 -0.17 -9.53 -15.56
C SER A 261 1.15 -8.89 -15.12
N PHE A 262 2.05 -9.71 -14.61
CA PHE A 262 3.40 -9.34 -14.20
C PHE A 262 4.43 -10.14 -15.01
N PRO A 263 5.62 -9.58 -15.27
CA PRO A 263 6.67 -10.30 -16.00
C PRO A 263 7.19 -11.49 -15.19
N ARG A 264 7.13 -12.70 -15.77
CA ARG A 264 7.70 -13.93 -15.19
C ARG A 264 9.22 -13.87 -14.99
N GLY A 265 9.90 -13.11 -15.85
CA GLY A 265 11.37 -13.08 -15.94
C GLY A 265 11.92 -14.35 -16.60
N PRO A 266 13.09 -14.28 -17.25
CA PRO A 266 13.59 -15.38 -18.09
C PRO A 266 14.10 -16.62 -17.33
N MET A 267 14.39 -16.52 -16.02
CA MET A 267 15.06 -17.59 -15.26
C MET A 267 14.34 -18.09 -14.00
N LEU A 268 13.30 -17.40 -13.51
CA LEU A 268 12.78 -17.60 -12.15
C LEU A 268 11.31 -18.06 -12.08
N ASP A 269 10.64 -18.21 -13.24
CA ASP A 269 9.21 -18.55 -13.35
C ASP A 269 8.33 -17.83 -12.31
N LEU A 270 8.51 -16.51 -12.19
CA LEU A 270 7.81 -15.72 -11.18
C LEU A 270 6.30 -15.73 -11.45
N PRO A 271 5.44 -15.62 -10.42
CA PRO A 271 4.00 -15.50 -10.58
C PRO A 271 3.60 -14.43 -11.60
N GLU A 272 2.71 -14.80 -12.53
CA GLU A 272 2.27 -13.93 -13.63
C GLU A 272 0.93 -13.27 -13.30
N LYS A 273 -0.05 -14.05 -12.83
CA LYS A 273 -1.40 -13.59 -12.50
C LYS A 273 -1.55 -13.34 -11.01
N ILE A 274 -2.60 -12.58 -10.65
CA ILE A 274 -2.89 -12.22 -9.26
C ILE A 274 -2.95 -13.47 -8.37
N LEU A 275 -3.69 -14.49 -8.80
CA LEU A 275 -3.92 -15.72 -8.03
C LEU A 275 -2.76 -16.72 -8.08
N ASP A 276 -1.70 -16.45 -8.84
CA ASP A 276 -0.49 -17.30 -8.87
C ASP A 276 0.44 -17.03 -7.67
N HIS A 277 0.19 -15.97 -6.89
CA HIS A 277 1.04 -15.57 -5.76
C HIS A 277 0.60 -16.28 -4.47
N ASP A 278 1.53 -16.48 -3.54
CA ASP A 278 1.27 -17.14 -2.25
C ASP A 278 0.28 -16.31 -1.40
N HIS A 279 0.55 -15.01 -1.29
CA HIS A 279 -0.23 -14.07 -0.48
C HIS A 279 -0.88 -13.01 -1.35
N VAL A 280 -2.21 -13.06 -1.45
CA VAL A 280 -2.97 -12.12 -2.29
C VAL A 280 -3.94 -11.31 -1.43
N VAL A 281 -3.90 -9.98 -1.58
CA VAL A 281 -4.83 -9.07 -0.91
C VAL A 281 -5.45 -8.10 -1.93
N LEU A 282 -6.78 -8.04 -1.94
CA LEU A 282 -7.56 -7.03 -2.64
C LEU A 282 -8.04 -6.01 -1.62
N LEU A 283 -7.64 -4.75 -1.81
CA LEU A 283 -8.02 -3.63 -0.96
C LEU A 283 -8.56 -2.49 -1.82
N GLY A 284 -9.39 -1.63 -1.25
CA GLY A 284 -9.83 -0.44 -1.96
C GLY A 284 -11.21 0.06 -1.60
N ASP A 285 -11.65 1.07 -2.34
CA ASP A 285 -13.06 1.43 -2.48
C ASP A 285 -13.70 0.47 -3.49
N LEU A 286 -14.16 -0.68 -2.98
CA LEU A 286 -14.84 -1.71 -3.76
C LEU A 286 -16.29 -1.30 -4.11
N ASN A 287 -16.80 -0.23 -3.50
CA ASN A 287 -18.07 0.40 -3.83
C ASN A 287 -19.33 -0.48 -3.73
N TYR A 288 -19.23 -1.70 -3.20
CA TYR A 288 -20.40 -2.53 -2.89
C TYR A 288 -21.29 -1.85 -1.86
N ARG A 289 -22.61 -2.01 -2.01
CA ARG A 289 -23.63 -1.33 -1.22
C ARG A 289 -24.43 -2.35 -0.42
N ILE A 290 -25.31 -1.83 0.44
CA ILE A 290 -26.26 -2.63 1.19
C ILE A 290 -27.55 -2.70 0.37
N SER A 291 -28.03 -3.91 0.08
CA SER A 291 -29.23 -4.17 -0.72
C SER A 291 -30.51 -4.01 0.11
N LEU A 292 -30.64 -2.86 0.78
CA LEU A 292 -31.82 -2.47 1.56
C LEU A 292 -32.28 -1.05 1.18
N PRO A 293 -33.57 -0.72 1.36
CA PRO A 293 -34.05 0.66 1.23
C PRO A 293 -33.29 1.62 2.14
N GLU A 294 -33.07 2.86 1.69
CA GLU A 294 -32.23 3.84 2.42
C GLU A 294 -32.72 4.12 3.85
N GLU A 295 -34.04 4.17 4.06
CA GLU A 295 -34.65 4.37 5.38
C GLU A 295 -34.37 3.20 6.31
N THR A 296 -34.56 1.97 5.83
CA THR A 296 -34.26 0.74 6.57
C THR A 296 -32.77 0.66 6.91
N THR A 297 -31.90 0.87 5.93
CA THR A 297 -30.45 0.90 6.13
C THR A 297 -30.07 1.89 7.22
N ARG A 298 -30.63 3.10 7.18
CA ARG A 298 -30.32 4.15 8.15
C ARG A 298 -30.81 3.78 9.56
N SER A 299 -32.03 3.26 9.69
CA SER A 299 -32.57 2.81 10.97
C SER A 299 -31.70 1.72 11.60
N LEU A 300 -31.25 0.73 10.82
CA LEU A 300 -30.34 -0.31 11.32
C LEU A 300 -28.97 0.26 11.73
N VAL A 301 -28.46 1.25 10.99
CA VAL A 301 -27.22 1.95 11.36
C VAL A 301 -27.36 2.72 12.67
N GLU A 302 -28.49 3.40 12.89
CA GLU A 302 -28.80 4.12 14.14
C GLU A 302 -28.91 3.15 15.32
N ASN A 303 -29.50 1.98 15.11
CA ASN A 303 -29.60 0.90 16.09
C ASN A 303 -28.30 0.10 16.27
N ARG A 304 -27.27 0.37 15.46
CA ARG A 304 -26.01 -0.38 15.42
C ARG A 304 -26.18 -1.87 15.16
N ASP A 305 -27.22 -2.23 14.42
CA ASP A 305 -27.50 -3.60 14.00
C ASP A 305 -26.67 -3.94 12.76
N TRP A 306 -25.39 -4.22 12.98
CA TRP A 306 -24.45 -4.53 11.91
C TRP A 306 -24.74 -5.89 11.25
N ASP A 307 -25.24 -6.85 12.02
CA ASP A 307 -25.48 -8.21 11.54
C ASP A 307 -26.57 -8.21 10.44
N SER A 308 -27.72 -7.59 10.71
CA SER A 308 -28.80 -7.44 9.72
C SER A 308 -28.35 -6.67 8.46
N LEU A 309 -27.47 -5.68 8.61
CA LEU A 309 -26.91 -4.93 7.49
C LEU A 309 -25.94 -5.78 6.66
N LEU A 310 -25.10 -6.59 7.31
CA LEU A 310 -24.11 -7.45 6.66
C LEU A 310 -24.75 -8.62 5.90
N GLU A 311 -25.87 -9.16 6.38
CA GLU A 311 -26.68 -10.14 5.64
C GLU A 311 -27.14 -9.60 4.27
N ASN A 312 -27.25 -8.28 4.14
CA ASN A 312 -27.66 -7.60 2.91
C ASN A 312 -26.49 -6.87 2.21
N ASP A 313 -25.24 -7.07 2.65
CA ASP A 313 -24.05 -6.49 2.03
C ASP A 313 -23.75 -7.20 0.70
N GLN A 314 -23.68 -6.44 -0.39
CA GLN A 314 -23.48 -7.01 -1.72
C GLN A 314 -22.15 -7.77 -1.86
N LEU A 315 -21.07 -7.31 -1.22
CA LEU A 315 -19.80 -8.04 -1.29
C LEU A 315 -19.88 -9.38 -0.54
N MET A 316 -20.53 -9.40 0.63
CA MET A 316 -20.78 -10.63 1.38
C MET A 316 -21.62 -11.62 0.57
N MET A 317 -22.69 -11.15 -0.06
CA MET A 317 -23.52 -11.97 -0.95
C MET A 317 -22.72 -12.51 -2.15
N GLU A 318 -21.90 -11.69 -2.81
CA GLU A 318 -21.06 -12.12 -3.94
C GLU A 318 -20.00 -13.16 -3.56
N ARG A 319 -19.50 -13.11 -2.33
CA ARG A 319 -18.57 -14.12 -1.81
C ARG A 319 -19.28 -15.44 -1.47
N MET A 320 -20.53 -15.37 -1.03
CA MET A 320 -21.36 -16.54 -0.69
C MET A 320 -21.99 -17.21 -1.92
N SER A 321 -22.36 -16.45 -2.95
CA SER A 321 -23.05 -16.95 -4.14
C SER A 321 -22.18 -17.80 -5.07
N GLY A 322 -20.87 -17.91 -4.80
CA GLY A 322 -19.95 -18.76 -5.55
C GLY A 322 -19.40 -18.14 -6.84
N ASN A 323 -19.49 -16.81 -6.98
CA ASN A 323 -18.97 -16.06 -8.12
C ASN A 323 -17.43 -15.89 -8.06
N MET A 324 -16.88 -14.88 -8.75
CA MET A 324 -15.41 -14.69 -8.90
C MET A 324 -14.64 -14.45 -7.60
N LEU A 325 -15.31 -14.03 -6.53
CA LEU A 325 -14.71 -13.85 -5.21
C LEU A 325 -14.93 -15.05 -4.28
N ARG A 326 -15.34 -16.20 -4.82
CA ARG A 326 -15.41 -17.46 -4.08
C ARG A 326 -14.05 -17.83 -3.52
N GLY A 327 -14.01 -18.23 -2.24
CA GLY A 327 -12.79 -18.61 -1.54
C GLY A 327 -11.96 -17.43 -1.02
N TRP A 328 -12.38 -16.18 -1.30
CA TRP A 328 -11.79 -15.02 -0.64
C TRP A 328 -12.30 -14.89 0.79
N HIS A 329 -11.42 -14.46 1.67
CA HIS A 329 -11.65 -14.26 3.10
C HIS A 329 -11.73 -12.77 3.45
N GLU A 330 -12.48 -12.45 4.49
CA GLU A 330 -12.58 -11.11 5.08
C GLU A 330 -12.79 -11.26 6.58
N GLY A 331 -12.28 -10.30 7.35
CA GLY A 331 -12.52 -10.23 8.78
C GLY A 331 -13.96 -9.92 9.13
N ALA A 332 -14.35 -10.30 10.35
CA ALA A 332 -15.62 -9.87 10.91
C ALA A 332 -15.64 -8.33 11.00
N ILE A 333 -16.61 -7.71 10.32
CA ILE A 333 -16.83 -6.28 10.36
C ILE A 333 -17.56 -5.95 11.66
N LYS A 334 -16.89 -5.21 12.55
CA LYS A 334 -17.45 -4.75 13.84
C LYS A 334 -17.51 -3.23 13.95
N PHE A 335 -17.49 -2.56 12.81
CA PHE A 335 -17.43 -1.11 12.70
C PHE A 335 -18.52 -0.59 11.77
N ALA A 336 -18.99 0.63 12.05
CA ALA A 336 -20.03 1.29 11.26
C ALA A 336 -19.64 1.46 9.78
N PRO A 337 -20.62 1.58 8.86
CA PRO A 337 -20.38 1.89 7.45
C PRO A 337 -19.40 3.06 7.23
N THR A 338 -18.57 2.93 6.21
CA THR A 338 -17.46 3.89 5.98
C THR A 338 -17.84 5.01 5.02
N TYR A 339 -18.99 4.89 4.36
CA TYR A 339 -19.52 5.83 3.38
C TYR A 339 -21.03 6.04 3.58
N LYS A 340 -21.65 7.17 3.28
CA LYS A 340 -21.09 8.48 2.89
C LYS A 340 -21.27 9.45 4.04
N TYR A 341 -20.21 10.09 4.48
CA TYR A 341 -20.26 11.12 5.52
C TYR A 341 -20.43 12.52 4.94
N CYS A 342 -20.95 13.44 5.75
CA CYS A 342 -20.82 14.87 5.48
C CYS A 342 -19.36 15.30 5.74
N PRO A 343 -18.81 16.25 4.95
CA PRO A 343 -17.45 16.76 5.18
C PRO A 343 -17.25 17.22 6.63
N ASN A 344 -16.11 16.87 7.24
CA ASN A 344 -15.75 17.25 8.61
C ASN A 344 -16.79 16.89 9.68
N SER A 345 -17.61 15.86 9.47
CA SER A 345 -18.71 15.48 10.36
C SER A 345 -18.83 13.98 10.53
N ASP A 346 -19.37 13.53 11.67
CA ASP A 346 -19.75 12.13 11.93
C ASP A 346 -21.18 11.81 11.47
N MET A 347 -21.85 12.77 10.85
CA MET A 347 -23.18 12.57 10.29
C MET A 347 -23.09 11.98 8.88
N TYR A 348 -23.88 10.93 8.64
CA TYR A 348 -24.08 10.42 7.29
C TYR A 348 -24.81 11.43 6.41
N TYR A 349 -24.41 11.47 5.15
CA TYR A 349 -24.99 12.33 4.14
C TYR A 349 -26.48 12.00 3.95
N GLY A 350 -27.32 13.05 3.93
CA GLY A 350 -28.77 12.91 3.82
C GLY A 350 -29.54 13.21 5.11
N CYS A 351 -28.90 13.24 6.29
CA CYS A 351 -29.57 13.60 7.55
C CYS A 351 -30.00 15.07 7.63
N CYS A 352 -29.38 15.97 6.85
CA CYS A 352 -29.50 17.43 7.02
C CYS A 352 -30.33 18.14 5.93
N TYR A 353 -30.97 17.40 5.01
CA TYR A 353 -31.72 17.98 3.90
C TYR A 353 -33.23 17.82 4.08
N HIS A 354 -33.92 18.94 4.30
CA HIS A 354 -35.37 19.01 4.24
C HIS A 354 -35.83 19.63 2.90
N GLY A 355 -36.85 19.05 2.25
CA GLY A 355 -37.48 19.62 1.05
C GLY A 355 -37.74 18.61 -0.09
N LYS A 356 -38.42 19.08 -1.16
CA LYS A 356 -38.95 18.26 -2.28
C LYS A 356 -37.90 17.47 -3.09
N ASN A 357 -36.59 17.73 -2.89
CA ASN A 357 -35.47 17.01 -3.53
C ASN A 357 -34.59 16.22 -2.53
N ALA A 358 -34.98 16.14 -1.25
CA ALA A 358 -34.20 15.46 -0.22
C ALA A 358 -33.97 13.98 -0.56
N ALA A 359 -35.03 13.26 -0.96
CA ALA A 359 -34.95 11.83 -1.32
C ALA A 359 -33.97 11.53 -2.47
N LYS A 360 -33.87 12.41 -3.47
CA LYS A 360 -32.93 12.26 -4.61
C LYS A 360 -31.46 12.47 -4.22
N ARG A 361 -31.20 13.05 -3.05
CA ARG A 361 -29.85 13.37 -2.56
C ARG A 361 -29.42 12.47 -1.39
N ARG A 362 -30.29 11.63 -0.84
CA ARG A 362 -29.91 10.68 0.22
C ARG A 362 -29.05 9.57 -0.38
N ARG A 363 -27.92 9.29 0.27
CA ARG A 363 -27.07 8.13 0.00
C ARG A 363 -27.18 7.23 1.21
N ALA A 364 -27.62 5.99 1.00
CA ALA A 364 -27.63 4.98 2.05
C ALA A 364 -26.18 4.74 2.53
N PRO A 365 -25.96 4.64 3.85
CA PRO A 365 -24.68 4.19 4.39
C PRO A 365 -24.25 2.85 3.79
N ALA A 366 -22.95 2.65 3.56
CA ALA A 366 -22.40 1.41 3.02
C ALA A 366 -20.93 1.18 3.45
N TRP A 367 -20.53 -0.09 3.51
CA TRP A 367 -19.13 -0.50 3.62
C TRP A 367 -18.50 -0.60 2.23
N CYS A 368 -18.16 0.57 1.67
CA CYS A 368 -17.50 0.68 0.37
C CYS A 368 -16.02 0.27 0.44
N ASP A 369 -15.35 0.60 1.55
CA ASP A 369 -13.91 0.44 1.75
C ASP A 369 -13.61 -0.91 2.41
N ARG A 370 -12.92 -1.80 1.70
CA ARG A 370 -12.78 -3.22 2.11
C ARG A 370 -11.37 -3.74 1.93
N ILE A 371 -11.00 -4.74 2.73
CA ILE A 371 -9.74 -5.47 2.63
C ILE A 371 -10.06 -6.97 2.72
N ILE A 372 -9.91 -7.67 1.61
CA ILE A 372 -10.14 -9.12 1.50
C ILE A 372 -8.87 -9.82 1.01
N TRP A 373 -8.69 -11.08 1.37
CA TRP A 373 -7.49 -11.85 0.98
C TRP A 373 -7.83 -13.23 0.45
N PHE A 374 -6.88 -13.83 -0.26
CA PHE A 374 -6.99 -15.17 -0.84
C PHE A 374 -5.72 -15.96 -0.54
N GLY A 375 -5.87 -17.28 -0.40
CA GLY A 375 -4.78 -18.19 -0.09
C GLY A 375 -4.60 -18.45 1.41
N ASN A 376 -3.59 -19.26 1.71
CA ASN A 376 -3.23 -19.65 3.08
C ASN A 376 -2.04 -18.82 3.58
N GLY A 377 -1.75 -18.88 4.89
CA GLY A 377 -0.57 -18.22 5.47
C GLY A 377 -0.72 -16.72 5.72
N LEU A 378 -1.85 -16.11 5.39
CA LEU A 378 -2.27 -14.80 5.92
C LEU A 378 -3.28 -14.99 7.05
N LYS A 379 -2.88 -14.64 8.28
CA LYS A 379 -3.78 -14.60 9.44
C LYS A 379 -4.11 -13.16 9.80
N GLN A 380 -5.36 -12.75 9.58
CA GLN A 380 -5.82 -11.44 10.02
C GLN A 380 -5.95 -11.39 11.55
N ILE A 381 -5.41 -10.34 12.16
CA ILE A 381 -5.39 -10.10 13.61
C ILE A 381 -6.34 -8.98 13.99
N GLN A 382 -6.46 -7.95 13.15
CA GLN A 382 -7.30 -6.79 13.39
C GLN A 382 -7.97 -6.38 12.07
N TYR A 383 -9.22 -5.93 12.15
CA TYR A 383 -9.93 -5.28 11.07
C TYR A 383 -10.78 -4.15 11.64
N ALA A 384 -10.50 -2.91 11.27
CA ALA A 384 -11.09 -1.73 11.91
C ALA A 384 -11.17 -0.55 10.93
N ARG A 385 -11.98 0.45 11.28
CA ARG A 385 -11.94 1.78 10.65
C ARG A 385 -11.23 2.81 11.54
N SER A 386 -10.71 3.87 10.94
CA SER A 386 -10.23 5.07 11.64
C SER A 386 -11.26 6.21 11.50
N GLU A 387 -11.20 7.20 12.40
CA GLU A 387 -12.20 8.28 12.50
C GLU A 387 -11.79 9.58 11.79
N SER A 388 -10.85 9.53 10.85
CA SER A 388 -10.46 10.71 10.07
C SER A 388 -11.66 11.28 9.32
N LYS A 389 -11.91 12.59 9.48
CA LYS A 389 -13.07 13.31 8.93
C LYS A 389 -12.75 14.10 7.66
N LEU A 390 -11.52 13.99 7.16
CA LEU A 390 -11.06 14.73 5.98
C LEU A 390 -11.91 14.40 4.74
N SER A 391 -12.28 13.13 4.59
CA SER A 391 -13.04 12.62 3.46
C SER A 391 -14.49 12.28 3.86
N ASP A 392 -15.36 12.15 2.87
CA ASP A 392 -16.68 11.54 3.01
C ASP A 392 -16.60 10.01 3.19
N HIS A 393 -15.41 9.44 3.10
CA HIS A 393 -15.07 8.08 3.52
C HIS A 393 -14.22 8.05 4.79
N ARG A 394 -14.40 6.98 5.57
CA ARG A 394 -13.55 6.65 6.73
C ARG A 394 -12.47 5.64 6.33
N PRO A 395 -11.19 5.85 6.68
CA PRO A 395 -10.13 4.88 6.37
C PRO A 395 -10.40 3.53 7.02
N VAL A 396 -10.02 2.45 6.33
CA VAL A 396 -10.12 1.07 6.82
C VAL A 396 -8.74 0.45 6.88
N LYS A 397 -8.46 -0.27 7.96
CA LYS A 397 -7.17 -0.93 8.21
C LYS A 397 -7.37 -2.38 8.63
N ALA A 398 -6.40 -3.19 8.24
CA ALA A 398 -6.28 -4.58 8.61
C ALA A 398 -4.83 -4.91 8.98
N LEU A 399 -4.66 -5.69 10.03
CA LEU A 399 -3.36 -6.23 10.44
C LEU A 399 -3.32 -7.72 10.13
N PHE A 400 -2.25 -8.16 9.49
CA PHE A 400 -1.99 -9.57 9.20
C PHE A 400 -0.67 -10.04 9.83
N ILE A 401 -0.64 -11.31 10.21
CA ILE A 401 0.58 -12.08 10.33
C ILE A 401 0.69 -12.93 9.06
N ALA A 402 1.73 -12.69 8.27
CA ALA A 402 2.05 -13.43 7.07
C ALA A 402 3.14 -14.47 7.35
N GLU A 403 2.93 -15.69 6.89
CA GLU A 403 3.90 -16.78 6.91
C GLU A 403 4.84 -16.66 5.70
N VAL A 404 6.14 -16.53 5.95
CA VAL A 404 7.16 -16.29 4.93
C VAL A 404 8.18 -17.43 4.95
N ARG A 405 8.31 -18.14 3.84
CA ARG A 405 9.30 -19.21 3.65
C ARG A 405 10.69 -18.63 3.47
N VAL A 406 11.66 -19.16 4.22
CA VAL A 406 13.05 -18.69 4.21
C VAL A 406 14.02 -19.85 4.01
N SER A 407 14.80 -19.78 2.93
CA SER A 407 15.94 -20.68 2.70
C SER A 407 16.95 -20.64 3.85
N ARG A 408 17.39 -21.82 4.32
CA ARG A 408 18.47 -21.94 5.31
C ARG A 408 19.77 -21.30 4.86
N ALA A 409 20.07 -21.33 3.56
CA ALA A 409 21.25 -20.65 3.00
C ALA A 409 21.20 -19.13 3.26
N LEU A 410 20.01 -18.51 3.13
CA LEU A 410 19.80 -17.08 3.39
C LEU A 410 19.75 -16.73 4.88
N LYS A 411 19.37 -17.66 5.76
CA LYS A 411 19.45 -17.44 7.22
C LYS A 411 20.88 -17.25 7.70
N ASN A 412 21.83 -17.99 7.13
CA ASN A 412 23.25 -17.81 7.46
C ASN A 412 23.71 -16.39 7.08
N PHE A 413 23.28 -15.89 5.92
CA PHE A 413 23.50 -14.48 5.54
C PHE A 413 22.78 -13.49 6.45
N GLN A 414 21.53 -13.75 6.87
CA GLN A 414 20.82 -12.91 7.86
C GLN A 414 21.60 -12.79 9.16
N SER A 415 22.11 -13.90 9.70
CA SER A 415 22.91 -13.88 10.93
C SER A 415 24.20 -13.08 10.78
N LEU A 416 24.81 -13.09 9.59
CA LEU A 416 26.02 -12.32 9.28
C LEU A 416 25.74 -10.82 9.15
N PHE A 417 24.62 -10.43 8.51
CA PHE A 417 24.20 -9.02 8.38
C PHE A 417 23.66 -8.42 9.68
N LEU A 418 23.01 -9.22 10.53
CA LEU A 418 22.53 -8.79 11.85
C LEU A 418 23.63 -8.82 12.92
N SER A 419 24.75 -9.51 12.69
CA SER A 419 25.93 -9.37 13.54
C SER A 419 26.60 -8.02 13.28
N GLU A 420 26.96 -7.30 14.34
CA GLU A 420 27.64 -5.98 14.31
C GLU A 420 28.97 -5.94 13.53
N ARG A 421 29.41 -7.08 12.97
CA ARG A 421 30.70 -7.24 12.29
C ARG A 421 30.82 -6.50 10.95
N PHE A 422 29.71 -6.18 10.29
CA PHE A 422 29.76 -5.47 8.99
C PHE A 422 29.81 -3.94 9.11
N GLN A 423 29.56 -3.36 10.28
CA GLN A 423 29.78 -1.91 10.47
C GLN A 423 31.27 -1.53 10.58
N GLN A 424 32.16 -2.46 10.94
CA GLN A 424 33.59 -2.19 11.03
C GLN A 424 34.32 -2.17 9.68
N ILE A 425 33.76 -2.78 8.61
CA ILE A 425 34.45 -2.88 7.32
C ILE A 425 34.34 -1.58 6.50
N LYS A 426 33.35 -0.71 6.77
CA LYS A 426 33.25 0.61 6.11
C LYS A 426 34.20 1.67 6.67
N ASN A 427 34.74 1.48 7.88
CA ASN A 427 35.61 2.47 8.53
C ASN A 427 37.12 2.23 8.31
N HIS A 428 37.51 1.22 7.51
CA HIS A 428 38.93 0.92 7.26
C HIS A 428 39.45 1.29 5.86
N PHE A 429 38.64 1.99 5.06
CA PHE A 429 39.11 2.66 3.83
C PHE A 429 39.13 4.18 4.04
N GLU A 430 39.79 4.64 5.10
CA GLU A 430 40.36 5.99 5.10
C GLU A 430 41.70 5.95 4.38
N VAL A 431 41.72 6.53 3.18
CA VAL A 431 42.94 6.82 2.44
C VAL A 431 43.74 7.85 3.23
N THR A 432 44.85 7.44 3.81
CA THR A 432 45.87 8.31 4.41
C THR A 432 46.51 9.18 3.32
N PRO A 433 46.49 10.52 3.42
CA PRO A 433 47.26 11.39 2.54
C PRO A 433 48.53 11.85 3.26
N ALA A 434 49.66 11.22 2.98
CA ALA A 434 50.99 11.81 3.13
C ALA A 434 52.02 10.92 2.44
N ASP A 435 52.63 11.42 1.37
CA ASP A 435 54.08 11.49 1.30
C ASP A 435 54.49 12.45 0.17
N GLU A 436 55.22 13.49 0.57
CA GLU A 436 55.86 14.49 -0.26
C GLU A 436 56.83 13.84 -1.25
N PHE A 437 56.69 14.15 -2.55
CA PHE A 437 57.81 14.02 -3.48
C PHE A 437 58.12 15.37 -4.14
N VAL A 438 59.32 15.82 -3.77
CA VAL A 438 60.05 17.01 -4.19
C VAL A 438 60.18 17.09 -5.71
N PHE A 439 59.60 18.13 -6.33
CA PHE A 439 59.89 18.49 -7.72
C PHE A 439 61.16 19.34 -7.80
N LYS A 440 62.26 18.75 -8.29
CA LYS A 440 63.40 19.49 -8.82
C LYS A 440 63.11 19.93 -10.28
N LYS A 441 63.15 21.24 -10.52
CA LYS A 441 63.45 21.90 -11.81
C LYS A 441 64.73 21.29 -12.41
N GLN A 442 64.93 21.05 -13.72
CA GLN A 442 64.82 21.83 -14.98
C GLN A 442 65.38 20.88 -16.11
N PRO A 443 65.55 21.26 -17.40
CA PRO A 443 64.73 22.03 -18.35
C PRO A 443 64.53 21.33 -19.73
N SER A 444 63.56 21.85 -20.51
CA SER A 444 63.46 22.00 -21.99
C SER A 444 64.22 21.08 -22.97
N PHE A 445 63.54 20.61 -24.02
CA PHE A 445 63.81 20.80 -25.48
C PHE A 445 62.58 20.28 -26.28
N ARG A 446 61.85 21.13 -27.04
CA ARG A 446 61.78 21.23 -28.52
C ARG A 446 61.97 19.90 -29.26
N TRP A 447 61.06 19.43 -30.12
CA TRP A 447 60.33 20.12 -31.20
C TRP A 447 58.87 19.70 -31.32
#